data_AF-A0A356FYG3-F1
#
_entry.id   AF-A0A356FYG3-F1
#
_cell.length_a   1.000
_cell.length_b   1.000
_cell.length_c   1.000
_cell.angle_alpha   90.00
_cell.angle_beta   90.00
_cell.angle_gamma   90.00
#
_symmetry.space_group_name_H-M   'P 1'
#
loop_
_entity.id
_entity.type
_entity.pdbx_description
1 polymer ?
#
loop_
_entity_poly.entity_id
_entity_poly.type
_entity_poly.pdbx_seq_one_letter_code
_entity_poly.pdbx_strand_id
1 'polypeptide(L)'
;MSRLSKGFFLLGLSCSLPAYGGTDSLTFDEWYEEFRREAVDSGVSAQTLDIAFAEQKLIPFVITRDRKQPELRKDFQSYIDNAINVLRVRKAKRMLAENKALLDDIYKKYGVPPAYLVAFWAMETDFGNSKGDYPIIGALSTLAYDTRRPDFFRSELMHAVKMVQSGVLPDKMKGSWAGAFGNFQFMPSTYHAFAVDYDGDGIADLWNSLPDALASAANYLSTEGWDKSIGWGGEAFLPKRFDWDLIERQKTLREWRELGVEFSANGTPLSTPAKLFLPAGIQGPAFLVYSNFDVILQWNNSVLYAIAIGHLADRIQGFPPFKKKYASGKTLTLEDSIEIQELLAKMKLYDGKTDGILGRKSREAVRKFQNLYDLPADGYAGPSLLHFMRLVLNGGAERKNLSFDEVRELQTILSKGSYYKGPVDGKMGKSTQKAIELYKKVYGLQDREINRKLLTKMRLQAARGMENGEQDPAVKEFWKQEEELRRQELKKLNKIKKLKKKLKAKSKNKKHGAGRTGKKVQNRLDSQSVSRYSA
;
A
#
# COMPACT_ATOMS: atom_id res chain seq x y z
N MET A 1 41.48 -5.91 3.58
CA MET A 1 40.17 -5.58 2.99
C MET A 1 39.14 -6.56 3.55
N SER A 2 38.74 -6.38 4.81
CA SER A 2 37.83 -7.30 5.50
C SER A 2 36.39 -6.97 5.11
N ARG A 3 35.68 -7.95 4.57
CA ARG A 3 34.24 -7.91 4.40
C ARG A 3 33.61 -8.01 5.78
N LEU A 4 33.22 -6.87 6.36
CA LEU A 4 32.32 -6.83 7.51
C LEU A 4 31.01 -7.50 7.11
N SER A 5 30.59 -8.44 7.95
CA SER A 5 29.35 -9.20 7.84
C SER A 5 28.16 -8.24 7.77
N LYS A 6 27.45 -8.26 6.64
CA LYS A 6 26.18 -7.55 6.45
C LYS A 6 25.16 -8.14 7.42
N GLY A 7 24.78 -7.38 8.45
CA GLY A 7 23.60 -7.65 9.26
C GLY A 7 22.36 -7.47 8.40
N PHE A 8 21.95 -8.53 7.71
CA PHE A 8 20.69 -8.57 6.98
C PHE A 8 19.53 -8.57 7.98
N PHE A 9 18.63 -7.59 7.89
CA PHE A 9 17.28 -7.68 8.42
C PHE A 9 16.51 -8.77 7.67
N LEU A 10 16.66 -10.01 8.13
CA LEU A 10 15.98 -11.20 7.60
C LEU A 10 14.81 -11.56 8.50
N LEU A 11 13.61 -11.12 8.10
CA LEU A 11 12.39 -11.77 8.54
C LEU A 11 12.29 -13.11 7.83
N GLY A 12 12.49 -14.16 8.62
CA GLY A 12 12.13 -15.53 8.27
C GLY A 12 13.33 -16.43 8.03
N LEU A 13 13.74 -17.16 9.07
CA LEU A 13 14.09 -18.58 8.95
C LEU A 13 12.89 -19.42 9.40
N SER A 14 12.58 -20.46 8.64
CA SER A 14 11.57 -21.46 8.98
C SER A 14 12.30 -22.76 8.70
N CYS A 15 13.00 -23.25 9.71
CA CYS A 15 13.51 -24.62 9.68
C CYS A 15 12.31 -25.53 9.89
N SER A 16 12.16 -26.52 9.02
CA SER A 16 11.27 -27.65 9.25
C SER A 16 11.76 -28.39 10.48
N LEU A 17 11.01 -28.35 11.58
CA LEU A 17 11.34 -29.14 12.77
C LEU A 17 10.94 -30.61 12.54
N PRO A 18 11.81 -31.58 12.84
CA PRO A 18 11.36 -32.92 13.18
C PRO A 18 10.64 -32.83 14.53
N ALA A 19 9.47 -33.46 14.64
CA ALA A 19 8.77 -33.59 15.90
C ALA A 19 9.61 -34.46 16.85
N TYR A 20 10.25 -33.83 17.83
CA TYR A 20 10.75 -34.50 19.02
C TYR A 20 9.83 -34.14 20.19
N GLY A 21 9.25 -35.18 20.80
CA GLY A 21 8.46 -35.07 22.01
C GLY A 21 9.34 -34.80 23.23
N GLY A 22 8.80 -33.99 24.15
CA GLY A 22 9.41 -33.63 25.44
C GLY A 22 8.80 -32.33 25.96
N THR A 23 7.80 -32.45 26.84
CA THR A 23 7.16 -31.32 27.52
C THR A 23 7.94 -30.95 28.78
N ASP A 24 9.13 -30.36 28.64
CA ASP A 24 9.79 -29.63 29.71
C ASP A 24 10.39 -28.34 29.12
N SER A 25 9.57 -27.29 29.08
CA SER A 25 10.09 -25.94 28.85
C SER A 25 10.83 -25.50 30.10
N LEU A 26 12.10 -25.10 29.97
CA LEU A 26 12.90 -24.53 31.06
C LEU A 26 12.10 -23.47 31.81
N THR A 27 12.22 -23.43 33.13
CA THR A 27 11.82 -22.28 33.93
C THR A 27 12.65 -21.06 33.53
N PHE A 28 12.18 -19.85 33.87
CA PHE A 28 12.94 -18.63 33.58
C PHE A 28 14.33 -18.62 34.23
N ASP A 29 14.45 -19.16 35.44
CA ASP A 29 15.72 -19.24 36.16
C ASP A 29 16.69 -20.21 35.46
N GLU A 30 16.21 -21.37 35.01
CA GLU A 30 17.03 -22.32 34.24
C GLU A 30 17.46 -21.74 32.88
N TRP A 31 16.54 -21.06 32.19
CA TRP A 31 16.85 -20.35 30.94
C TRP A 31 17.86 -19.22 31.17
N TYR A 32 17.74 -18.48 32.28
CA TYR A 32 18.66 -17.41 32.62
C TYR A 32 20.05 -17.96 32.91
N GLU A 33 20.17 -19.08 33.63
CA GLU A 33 21.47 -19.72 33.86
C GLU A 33 22.12 -20.23 32.57
N GLU A 34 21.34 -20.70 31.60
CA GLU A 34 21.85 -20.99 30.25
C GLU A 34 22.36 -19.74 29.54
N PHE A 35 21.58 -18.66 29.53
CA PHE A 35 22.00 -17.38 28.95
C PHE A 35 23.24 -16.82 29.65
N ARG A 36 23.32 -16.94 30.97
CA ARG A 36 24.44 -16.49 31.79
C ARG A 36 25.73 -17.20 31.37
N ARG A 37 25.70 -18.53 31.19
CA ARG A 37 26.84 -19.29 30.67
C ARG A 37 27.26 -18.83 29.28
N GLU A 38 26.30 -18.69 28.37
CA GLU A 38 26.56 -18.20 27.01
C GLU A 38 27.19 -16.79 26.99
N ALA A 39 26.72 -15.90 27.87
CA ALA A 39 27.24 -14.55 27.98
C ALA A 39 28.67 -14.52 28.53
N VAL A 40 28.95 -15.34 29.55
CA VAL A 40 30.31 -15.51 30.09
C VAL A 40 31.26 -16.07 29.03
N ASP A 41 30.84 -17.11 28.31
CA ASP A 41 31.62 -17.68 27.20
C ASP A 41 31.85 -16.67 26.07
N SER A 42 30.94 -15.70 25.92
CA SER A 42 31.03 -14.59 24.98
C SER A 42 31.81 -13.36 25.50
N GLY A 43 32.45 -13.48 26.67
CA GLY A 43 33.32 -12.46 27.26
C GLY A 43 32.63 -11.43 28.16
N VAL A 44 31.38 -11.67 28.60
CA VAL A 44 30.69 -10.83 29.60
C VAL A 44 31.05 -11.31 31.01
N SER A 45 31.46 -10.39 31.89
CA SER A 45 31.82 -10.72 33.26
C SER A 45 30.59 -11.16 34.07
N ALA A 46 30.78 -12.09 35.00
CA ALA A 46 29.73 -12.51 35.93
C ALA A 46 29.15 -11.32 36.70
N GLN A 47 30.00 -10.39 37.13
CA GLN A 47 29.60 -9.16 37.83
C GLN A 47 28.70 -8.27 36.98
N THR A 48 28.99 -8.14 35.67
CA THR A 48 28.12 -7.40 34.75
C THR A 48 26.74 -8.04 34.67
N LEU A 49 26.65 -9.37 34.61
CA LEU A 49 25.37 -10.07 34.55
C LEU A 49 24.59 -9.90 35.85
N ASP A 50 25.27 -10.01 37.00
CA ASP A 50 24.65 -9.77 38.30
C ASP A 50 24.08 -8.34 38.40
N ILE A 51 24.82 -7.32 37.90
CA ILE A 51 24.36 -5.93 37.83
C ILE A 51 23.18 -5.77 36.85
N ALA A 52 23.29 -6.35 35.65
CA ALA A 52 22.27 -6.21 34.61
C ALA A 52 20.92 -6.83 35.03
N PHE A 53 20.97 -7.95 35.76
CA PHE A 53 19.78 -8.73 36.14
C PHE A 53 19.29 -8.51 37.58
N ALA A 54 20.02 -7.76 38.42
CA ALA A 54 19.71 -7.56 39.84
C ALA A 54 18.24 -7.25 40.15
N GLU A 55 17.59 -6.43 39.32
CA GLU A 55 16.20 -6.00 39.51
C GLU A 55 15.25 -6.44 38.38
N GLN A 56 15.73 -7.30 37.46
CA GLN A 56 14.97 -7.64 36.26
C GLN A 56 13.98 -8.76 36.54
N LYS A 57 12.76 -8.57 36.04
CA LYS A 57 11.68 -9.57 36.12
C LYS A 57 11.07 -9.73 34.73
N LEU A 58 10.48 -10.91 34.48
CA LEU A 58 9.61 -11.08 33.32
C LEU A 58 8.52 -10.01 33.32
N ILE A 59 8.25 -9.46 32.14
CA ILE A 59 7.26 -8.41 31.92
C ILE A 59 6.13 -8.98 31.05
N PRO A 60 5.12 -9.69 31.60
CA PRO A 60 4.10 -10.39 30.80
C PRO A 60 3.38 -9.50 29.77
N PHE A 61 3.25 -8.21 30.06
CA PHE A 61 2.64 -7.27 29.13
C PHE A 61 3.46 -7.08 27.84
N VAL A 62 4.77 -7.30 27.87
CA VAL A 62 5.63 -7.32 26.67
C VAL A 62 5.22 -8.46 25.73
N ILE A 63 4.92 -9.65 26.27
CA ILE A 63 4.40 -10.79 25.49
C ILE A 63 3.05 -10.43 24.87
N THR A 64 2.16 -9.81 25.64
CA THR A 64 0.87 -9.32 25.12
C THR A 64 1.05 -8.33 23.98
N ARG A 65 2.04 -7.43 24.06
CA ARG A 65 2.35 -6.47 22.99
C ARG A 65 2.96 -7.15 21.76
N ASP A 66 3.84 -8.11 21.95
CA ASP A 66 4.45 -8.89 20.86
C ASP A 66 3.43 -9.73 20.08
N ARG A 67 2.41 -10.23 20.79
CA ARG A 67 1.29 -11.00 20.23
C ARG A 67 0.15 -10.12 19.70
N LYS A 68 0.06 -8.85 20.14
CA LYS A 68 -0.91 -7.89 19.61
C LYS A 68 -0.57 -7.58 18.17
N GLN A 69 -1.26 -8.27 17.27
CA GLN A 69 -1.32 -7.91 15.87
C GLN A 69 -2.11 -6.60 15.79
N PRO A 70 -1.55 -5.48 15.29
CA PRO A 70 -2.32 -4.25 15.14
C PRO A 70 -3.46 -4.58 14.19
N GLU A 71 -4.68 -4.68 14.72
CA GLU A 71 -5.84 -5.29 14.03
C GLU A 71 -6.24 -4.59 12.73
N LEU A 72 -5.63 -3.44 12.41
CA LEU A 72 -5.75 -2.80 11.12
C LEU A 72 -4.39 -2.20 10.72
N ARG A 73 -3.83 -2.64 9.58
CA ARG A 73 -2.84 -1.83 8.87
C ARG A 73 -3.49 -0.50 8.54
N LYS A 74 -2.81 0.63 8.74
CA LYS A 74 -3.35 1.93 8.31
C LYS A 74 -3.29 2.02 6.78
N ASP A 75 -4.30 2.62 6.16
CA ASP A 75 -4.21 2.96 4.74
C ASP A 75 -3.18 4.07 4.55
N PHE A 76 -2.73 4.23 3.30
CA PHE A 76 -1.74 5.23 2.94
C PHE A 76 -2.12 6.64 3.43
N GLN A 77 -3.34 7.11 3.14
CA GLN A 77 -3.75 8.48 3.47
C GLN A 77 -3.79 8.69 4.98
N SER A 78 -4.45 7.78 5.71
CA SER A 78 -4.54 7.88 7.17
C SER A 78 -3.17 7.80 7.84
N TYR A 79 -2.23 7.01 7.32
CA TYR A 79 -0.87 6.97 7.85
C TYR A 79 -0.15 8.30 7.62
N ILE A 80 -0.14 8.81 6.37
CA ILE A 80 0.57 10.04 6.01
C ILE A 80 -0.03 11.26 6.72
N ASP A 81 -1.36 11.39 6.84
CA ASP A 81 -1.97 12.52 7.53
C ASP A 81 -1.62 12.55 9.02
N ASN A 82 -1.58 11.37 9.66
CA ASN A 82 -1.13 11.25 11.05
C ASN A 82 0.36 11.55 11.19
N ALA A 83 1.19 11.05 10.26
CA ALA A 83 2.64 11.20 10.28
C ALA A 83 3.10 12.63 9.92
N ILE A 84 2.38 13.33 9.04
CA ILE A 84 2.81 14.63 8.46
C ILE A 84 1.77 15.71 8.76
N ASN A 85 1.31 15.75 10.00
CA ASN A 85 0.39 16.77 10.49
C ASN A 85 1.10 18.13 10.71
N VAL A 86 0.31 19.20 10.69
CA VAL A 86 0.81 20.59 10.79
C VAL A 86 1.62 20.85 12.05
N LEU A 87 1.23 20.25 13.19
CA LEU A 87 1.91 20.44 14.47
C LEU A 87 3.31 19.80 14.44
N ARG A 88 3.42 18.56 13.95
CA ARG A 88 4.72 17.87 13.81
C ARG A 88 5.64 18.62 12.86
N VAL A 89 5.15 19.07 11.70
CA VAL A 89 5.95 19.86 10.75
C VAL A 89 6.45 21.16 11.37
N ARG A 90 5.60 21.88 12.11
CA ARG A 90 5.99 23.12 12.80
C ARG A 90 7.05 22.85 13.87
N LYS A 91 6.86 21.82 14.70
CA LYS A 91 7.84 21.42 15.73
C LYS A 91 9.16 20.99 15.08
N ALA A 92 9.12 20.23 14.00
CA ALA A 92 10.32 19.82 13.26
C ALA A 92 11.13 21.01 12.74
N LYS A 93 10.47 22.00 12.12
CA LYS A 93 11.13 23.24 11.68
C LYS A 93 11.79 24.00 12.84
N ARG A 94 11.13 24.02 14.00
CA ARG A 94 11.70 24.62 15.21
C ARG A 94 12.92 23.84 15.71
N MET A 95 12.83 22.52 15.81
CA MET A 95 13.96 21.66 16.22
C MET A 95 15.15 21.79 15.28
N LEU A 96 14.90 21.88 13.97
CA LEU A 96 15.95 22.15 12.98
C LEU A 96 16.64 23.50 13.23
N ALA A 97 15.88 24.54 13.54
CA ALA A 97 16.42 25.88 13.79
C ALA A 97 17.20 25.95 15.13
N GLU A 98 16.64 25.39 16.21
CA GLU A 98 17.25 25.37 17.54
C GLU A 98 18.57 24.58 17.56
N ASN A 99 18.67 23.50 16.79
CA ASN A 99 19.85 22.63 16.75
C ASN A 99 20.74 22.85 15.51
N LYS A 100 20.60 23.99 14.83
CA LYS A 100 21.23 24.24 13.53
C LYS A 100 22.75 24.04 13.55
N ALA A 101 23.45 24.59 14.55
CA ALA A 101 24.90 24.51 14.62
C ALA A 101 25.40 23.05 14.72
N LEU A 102 24.78 22.27 15.61
CA LEU A 102 25.08 20.85 15.79
C LEU A 102 24.76 20.03 14.54
N LEU A 103 23.58 20.23 13.96
CA LEU A 103 23.16 19.51 12.75
C LEU A 103 24.03 19.84 11.53
N ASP A 104 24.46 21.11 11.38
CA ASP A 104 25.38 21.51 10.30
C ASP A 104 26.75 20.85 10.46
N ASP A 105 27.25 20.72 11.69
CA ASP A 105 28.52 20.06 11.98
C ASP A 105 28.45 18.55 11.67
N ILE A 106 27.40 17.88 12.15
CA ILE A 106 27.10 16.48 11.84
C ILE A 106 26.95 16.27 10.32
N TYR A 107 26.26 17.18 9.63
CA TYR A 107 26.13 17.12 8.17
C TYR A 107 27.48 17.18 7.45
N LYS A 108 28.42 18.02 7.89
CA LYS A 108 29.76 18.09 7.30
C LYS A 108 30.50 16.76 7.44
N LYS A 109 30.34 16.08 8.58
CA LYS A 109 31.03 14.81 8.87
C LYS A 109 30.40 13.63 8.14
N TYR A 110 29.08 13.49 8.16
CA TYR A 110 28.39 12.28 7.71
C TYR A 110 27.67 12.42 6.36
N GLY A 111 27.43 13.65 5.89
CA GLY A 111 26.75 13.92 4.63
C GLY A 111 25.23 13.73 4.64
N VAL A 112 24.63 13.45 5.78
CA VAL A 112 23.17 13.27 5.90
C VAL A 112 22.50 14.63 6.14
N PRO A 113 21.61 15.13 5.24
CA PRO A 113 21.06 16.46 5.40
C PRO A 113 20.23 16.62 6.69
N PRO A 114 20.36 17.75 7.41
CA PRO A 114 19.69 17.98 8.70
C PRO A 114 18.18 17.70 8.73
N ALA A 115 17.47 18.00 7.64
CA ALA A 115 16.04 17.77 7.54
C ALA A 115 15.65 16.29 7.67
N TYR A 116 16.49 15.37 7.21
CA TYR A 116 16.24 13.93 7.36
C TYR A 116 16.48 13.45 8.79
N LEU A 117 17.58 13.88 9.44
CA LEU A 117 17.85 13.55 10.85
C LEU A 117 16.70 14.02 11.75
N VAL A 118 16.21 15.24 11.53
CA VAL A 118 15.07 15.78 12.27
C VAL A 118 13.78 15.02 11.94
N ALA A 119 13.58 14.56 10.71
CA ALA A 119 12.43 13.74 10.33
C ALA A 119 12.44 12.36 11.04
N PHE A 120 13.59 11.69 11.09
CA PHE A 120 13.77 10.45 11.87
C PHE A 120 13.49 10.69 13.35
N TRP A 121 14.10 11.71 13.94
CA TRP A 121 13.90 12.05 15.36
C TRP A 121 12.43 12.32 15.71
N ALA A 122 11.71 12.99 14.81
CA ALA A 122 10.28 13.24 14.94
C ALA A 122 9.42 11.98 14.88
N MET A 123 9.76 11.06 13.97
CA MET A 123 8.98 9.85 13.70
C MET A 123 9.26 8.74 14.71
N GLU A 124 10.48 8.65 15.22
CA GLU A 124 10.86 7.63 16.20
C GLU A 124 10.33 7.94 17.60
N THR A 125 10.47 9.19 18.07
CA THR A 125 10.24 9.50 19.48
C THR A 125 9.53 10.82 19.76
N ASP A 126 8.94 11.47 18.74
CA ASP A 126 8.44 12.85 18.86
C ASP A 126 9.50 13.78 19.49
N PHE A 127 10.72 13.73 18.94
CA PHE A 127 11.85 14.55 19.38
C PHE A 127 12.28 14.24 20.83
N GLY A 128 12.36 12.95 21.18
CA GLY A 128 12.80 12.48 22.49
C GLY A 128 11.71 12.42 23.57
N ASN A 129 10.48 12.83 23.27
CA ASN A 129 9.34 12.80 24.20
C ASN A 129 8.77 11.40 24.47
N SER A 130 8.98 10.45 23.56
CA SER A 130 8.40 9.11 23.59
C SER A 130 9.45 8.04 23.33
N LYS A 131 10.47 7.99 24.19
CA LYS A 131 11.57 7.00 24.11
C LYS A 131 11.17 5.61 24.62
N GLY A 132 10.10 5.54 25.40
CA GLY A 132 9.62 4.32 26.07
C GLY A 132 10.22 4.15 27.46
N ASP A 133 9.49 3.45 28.34
CA ASP A 133 9.79 3.33 29.77
C ASP A 133 10.06 1.88 30.23
N TYR A 134 10.11 0.93 29.31
CA TYR A 134 10.39 -0.47 29.63
C TYR A 134 11.90 -0.66 29.91
N PRO A 135 12.29 -1.33 31.01
CA PRO A 135 13.67 -1.76 31.22
C PRO A 135 14.11 -2.68 30.08
N ILE A 136 15.18 -2.32 29.38
CA ILE A 136 15.60 -3.03 28.15
C ILE A 136 16.01 -4.47 28.45
N ILE A 137 16.77 -4.69 29.52
CA ILE A 137 17.19 -6.05 29.92
C ILE A 137 15.97 -6.92 30.23
N GLY A 138 15.04 -6.45 31.06
CA GLY A 138 13.82 -7.18 31.38
C GLY A 138 12.91 -7.44 30.17
N ALA A 139 12.75 -6.46 29.28
CA ALA A 139 11.95 -6.60 28.07
C ALA A 139 12.54 -7.63 27.09
N LEU A 140 13.83 -7.54 26.80
CA LEU A 140 14.53 -8.47 25.92
C LEU A 140 14.61 -9.87 26.51
N SER A 141 14.85 -10.00 27.83
CA SER A 141 14.82 -11.29 28.53
C SER A 141 13.45 -11.95 28.44
N THR A 142 12.39 -11.17 28.59
CA THR A 142 11.01 -11.66 28.44
C THR A 142 10.76 -12.21 27.03
N LEU A 143 11.24 -11.51 26.00
CA LEU A 143 11.02 -11.89 24.60
C LEU A 143 11.94 -13.01 24.12
N ALA A 144 13.14 -13.11 24.69
CA ALA A 144 14.10 -14.18 24.43
C ALA A 144 13.71 -15.49 25.12
N TYR A 145 12.99 -15.39 26.25
CA TYR A 145 12.37 -16.52 26.93
C TYR A 145 11.06 -16.98 26.24
N ASP A 146 10.28 -16.07 25.63
CA ASP A 146 9.07 -16.44 24.89
C ASP A 146 9.37 -17.15 23.55
N THR A 147 8.38 -17.87 23.03
CA THR A 147 8.55 -18.85 21.94
C THR A 147 8.53 -18.28 20.52
N ARG A 148 8.13 -17.01 20.32
CA ARG A 148 7.85 -16.51 18.96
C ARG A 148 9.10 -16.19 18.13
N ARG A 149 10.07 -15.49 18.73
CA ARG A 149 11.33 -15.07 18.07
C ARG A 149 12.53 -15.11 19.03
N PRO A 150 12.73 -16.23 19.75
CA PRO A 150 13.70 -16.30 20.86
C PRO A 150 15.12 -15.94 20.41
N ASP A 151 15.60 -16.48 19.28
CA ASP A 151 16.97 -16.28 18.81
C ASP A 151 17.33 -14.80 18.56
N PHE A 152 16.41 -14.06 17.93
CA PHE A 152 16.61 -12.62 17.66
C PHE A 152 16.74 -11.84 18.96
N PHE A 153 15.80 -12.03 19.88
CA PHE A 153 15.80 -11.28 21.14
C PHE A 153 16.90 -11.72 22.09
N ARG A 154 17.32 -12.98 22.04
CA ARG A 154 18.49 -13.49 22.78
C ARG A 154 19.78 -12.84 22.28
N SER A 155 19.92 -12.68 20.95
CA SER A 155 21.03 -11.92 20.36
C SER A 155 21.02 -10.45 20.80
N GLU A 156 19.87 -9.79 20.76
CA GLU A 156 19.75 -8.39 21.22
C GLU A 156 20.03 -8.26 22.73
N LEU A 157 19.60 -9.23 23.54
CA LEU A 157 19.91 -9.27 24.96
C LEU A 157 21.42 -9.40 25.21
N MET A 158 22.10 -10.25 24.43
CA MET A 158 23.57 -10.38 24.48
C MET A 158 24.26 -9.04 24.19
N HIS A 159 23.78 -8.31 23.19
CA HIS A 159 24.26 -6.96 22.91
C HIS A 159 23.96 -6.00 24.07
N ALA A 160 22.76 -6.04 24.66
CA ALA A 160 22.39 -5.17 25.76
C ALA A 160 23.27 -5.39 27.01
N VAL A 161 23.57 -6.64 27.38
CA VAL A 161 24.48 -6.91 28.51
C VAL A 161 25.92 -6.46 28.23
N LYS A 162 26.37 -6.53 26.97
CA LYS A 162 27.67 -5.97 26.55
C LYS A 162 27.71 -4.44 26.63
N MET A 163 26.57 -3.77 26.45
CA MET A 163 26.48 -2.32 26.70
C MET A 163 26.66 -2.02 28.20
N VAL A 164 26.04 -2.83 29.07
CA VAL A 164 26.24 -2.71 30.53
C VAL A 164 27.71 -2.91 30.90
N GLN A 165 28.37 -3.92 30.31
CA GLN A 165 29.81 -4.13 30.50
C GLN A 165 30.65 -2.90 30.09
N SER A 166 30.19 -2.17 29.08
CA SER A 166 30.88 -0.99 28.55
C SER A 166 30.59 0.29 29.35
N GLY A 167 29.82 0.20 30.44
CA GLY A 167 29.56 1.31 31.36
C GLY A 167 28.14 1.88 31.31
N VAL A 168 27.25 1.38 30.45
CA VAL A 168 25.86 1.85 30.40
C VAL A 168 25.09 1.33 31.62
N LEU A 169 24.52 2.23 32.41
CA LEU A 169 23.80 1.86 33.63
C LEU A 169 22.44 1.18 33.32
N PRO A 170 22.15 -0.05 33.82
CA PRO A 170 20.93 -0.77 33.49
C PRO A 170 19.62 -0.04 33.84
N ASP A 171 19.60 0.75 34.92
CA ASP A 171 18.43 1.52 35.37
C ASP A 171 18.10 2.70 34.43
N LYS A 172 19.10 3.16 33.67
CA LYS A 172 18.96 4.19 32.63
C LYS A 172 18.64 3.59 31.25
N MET A 173 18.87 2.29 31.05
CA MET A 173 18.53 1.58 29.82
C MET A 173 17.02 1.32 29.72
N LYS A 174 16.26 2.37 29.37
CA LYS A 174 14.82 2.30 29.10
C LYS A 174 14.52 2.43 27.62
N GLY A 175 13.44 1.80 27.17
CA GLY A 175 12.93 2.02 25.83
C GLY A 175 11.58 1.37 25.56
N SER A 176 11.36 1.02 24.30
CA SER A 176 10.15 0.32 23.85
C SER A 176 10.08 -1.09 24.41
N TRP A 177 8.86 -1.65 24.38
CA TRP A 177 8.61 -3.04 24.76
C TRP A 177 9.44 -4.06 23.97
N ALA A 178 9.91 -3.70 22.77
CA ALA A 178 10.66 -4.58 21.87
C ALA A 178 12.19 -4.42 22.01
N GLY A 179 12.66 -3.57 22.92
CA GLY A 179 14.10 -3.37 23.14
C GLY A 179 14.74 -2.21 22.36
N ALA A 180 13.99 -1.49 21.54
CA ALA A 180 14.47 -0.27 20.88
C ALA A 180 14.49 0.92 21.86
N PHE A 181 15.53 1.75 21.84
CA PHE A 181 15.74 2.79 22.87
C PHE A 181 16.31 4.12 22.36
N GLY A 182 16.34 5.12 23.25
CA GLY A 182 16.92 6.42 22.97
C GLY A 182 16.10 7.25 21.97
N ASN A 183 16.67 8.39 21.57
CA ASN A 183 16.02 9.35 20.67
C ASN A 183 15.66 8.80 19.29
N PHE A 184 16.38 7.76 18.83
CA PHE A 184 16.26 7.19 17.50
C PHE A 184 15.85 5.70 17.50
N GLN A 185 15.42 5.17 18.65
CA GLN A 185 14.93 3.78 18.77
C GLN A 185 15.93 2.75 18.22
N PHE A 186 17.21 2.89 18.57
CA PHE A 186 18.23 1.89 18.23
C PHE A 186 17.96 0.59 18.98
N MET A 187 18.19 -0.53 18.31
CA MET A 187 18.34 -1.82 18.98
C MET A 187 19.76 -1.92 19.58
N PRO A 188 19.98 -2.75 20.61
CA PRO A 188 21.32 -2.96 21.17
C PRO A 188 22.39 -3.33 20.13
N SER A 189 22.08 -4.18 19.16
CA SER A 189 23.02 -4.50 18.07
C SER A 189 23.37 -3.29 17.21
N THR A 190 22.38 -2.44 16.89
CA THR A 190 22.58 -1.17 16.18
C THR A 190 23.46 -0.21 16.98
N TYR A 191 23.28 -0.14 18.30
CA TYR A 191 24.14 0.67 19.16
C TYR A 191 25.60 0.24 19.05
N HIS A 192 25.90 -1.05 19.21
CA HIS A 192 27.29 -1.54 19.09
C HIS A 192 27.93 -1.25 17.73
N ALA A 193 27.13 -1.28 16.66
CA ALA A 193 27.65 -1.08 15.31
C ALA A 193 27.82 0.40 14.93
N PHE A 194 26.99 1.29 15.48
CA PHE A 194 26.86 2.65 14.93
C PHE A 194 26.86 3.78 15.96
N ALA A 195 26.79 3.50 17.27
CA ALA A 195 26.80 4.55 18.28
C ALA A 195 28.12 5.33 18.26
N VAL A 196 28.02 6.64 18.41
CA VAL A 196 29.14 7.58 18.41
C VAL A 196 29.02 8.43 19.66
N ASP A 197 30.05 8.38 20.51
CA ASP A 197 30.34 9.40 21.52
C ASP A 197 30.83 10.65 20.78
N TYR A 198 29.95 11.63 20.64
CA TYR A 198 30.16 12.83 19.84
C TYR A 198 30.59 14.03 20.68
N ASP A 199 30.14 14.10 21.93
CA ASP A 199 30.57 15.13 22.88
C ASP A 199 31.89 14.80 23.61
N GLY A 200 32.36 13.55 23.51
CA GLY A 200 33.68 13.11 23.93
C GLY A 200 33.79 12.80 25.41
N ASP A 201 32.69 12.47 26.08
CA ASP A 201 32.65 12.17 27.51
C ASP A 201 33.01 10.71 27.85
N GLY A 202 33.22 9.87 26.84
CA GLY A 202 33.58 8.47 26.93
C GLY A 202 32.41 7.51 26.81
N ILE A 203 31.16 7.98 26.72
CA ILE A 203 29.94 7.16 26.62
C ILE A 203 29.03 7.70 25.53
N ALA A 204 28.67 6.88 24.55
CA ALA A 204 27.63 7.26 23.60
C ALA A 204 26.24 7.20 24.27
N ASP A 205 25.73 8.31 24.82
CA ASP A 205 24.41 8.40 25.47
C ASP A 205 23.32 8.77 24.46
N LEU A 206 22.70 7.77 23.83
CA LEU A 206 21.61 8.00 22.87
C LEU A 206 20.28 8.44 23.52
N TRP A 207 20.18 8.45 24.85
CA TRP A 207 18.98 8.87 25.57
C TRP A 207 18.98 10.37 25.85
N ASN A 208 20.07 10.90 26.41
CA ASN A 208 20.10 12.28 26.92
C ASN A 208 21.13 13.17 26.21
N SER A 209 22.17 12.61 25.58
CA SER A 209 23.05 13.37 24.70
C SER A 209 22.41 13.45 23.30
N LEU A 210 21.85 14.61 23.00
CA LEU A 210 21.36 14.90 21.65
C LEU A 210 22.49 14.89 20.59
N PRO A 211 23.70 15.42 20.87
CA PRO A 211 24.87 15.24 20.01
C PRO A 211 25.13 13.77 19.63
N ASP A 212 25.22 12.88 20.61
CA ASP A 212 25.49 11.45 20.38
C ASP A 212 24.36 10.79 19.58
N ALA A 213 23.12 11.07 19.97
CA ALA A 213 21.95 10.54 19.30
C ALA A 213 21.90 10.93 17.82
N LEU A 214 22.07 12.22 17.51
CA LEU A 214 22.06 12.72 16.14
C LEU A 214 23.25 12.19 15.33
N ALA A 215 24.44 12.17 15.93
CA ALA A 215 25.66 11.70 15.28
C ALA A 215 25.61 10.19 14.99
N SER A 216 25.06 9.39 15.91
CA SER A 216 24.87 7.95 15.75
C SER A 216 23.86 7.64 14.65
N ALA A 217 22.74 8.38 14.60
CA ALA A 217 21.78 8.25 13.52
C ALA A 217 22.38 8.64 12.16
N ALA A 218 23.18 9.71 12.11
CA ALA A 218 23.88 10.13 10.91
C ALA A 218 24.95 9.12 10.47
N ASN A 219 25.68 8.53 11.42
CA ASN A 219 26.67 7.49 11.19
C ASN A 219 26.03 6.22 10.60
N TYR A 220 24.89 5.78 11.16
CA TYR A 220 24.09 4.69 10.59
C TYR A 220 23.71 4.97 9.14
N LEU A 221 23.03 6.09 8.87
CA LEU A 221 22.53 6.40 7.53
C LEU A 221 23.68 6.54 6.52
N SER A 222 24.76 7.21 6.91
CA SER A 222 25.96 7.37 6.08
C SER A 222 26.60 6.01 5.76
N THR A 223 26.78 5.14 6.75
CA THR A 223 27.37 3.81 6.58
C THR A 223 26.49 2.88 5.73
N GLU A 224 25.16 2.98 5.86
CA GLU A 224 24.20 2.24 5.05
C GLU A 224 24.10 2.75 3.59
N GLY A 225 24.85 3.80 3.24
CA GLY A 225 25.02 4.25 1.85
C GLY A 225 24.19 5.48 1.48
N TRP A 226 23.88 6.35 2.43
CA TRP A 226 23.22 7.63 2.15
C TRP A 226 24.05 8.48 1.18
N ASP A 227 23.44 8.87 0.06
CA ASP A 227 24.04 9.74 -0.94
C ASP A 227 23.54 11.19 -0.77
N LYS A 228 24.44 12.08 -0.36
CA LYS A 228 24.16 13.50 -0.14
C LYS A 228 23.77 14.27 -1.41
N SER A 229 24.03 13.73 -2.59
CA SER A 229 23.76 14.38 -3.88
C SER A 229 22.33 14.19 -4.40
N ILE A 230 21.54 13.33 -3.76
CA ILE A 230 20.19 12.97 -4.19
C ILE A 230 19.19 13.04 -3.03
N GLY A 231 17.91 13.25 -3.34
CA GLY A 231 16.82 13.15 -2.37
C GLY A 231 16.42 11.71 -2.06
N TRP A 232 15.34 11.52 -1.30
CA TRP A 232 14.71 10.20 -1.14
C TRP A 232 13.90 9.78 -2.37
N GLY A 233 13.34 10.74 -3.09
CA GLY A 233 12.34 10.53 -4.13
C GLY A 233 11.36 11.70 -4.21
N GLY A 234 10.20 11.46 -4.81
CA GLY A 234 9.12 12.45 -4.86
C GLY A 234 7.87 11.93 -5.53
N GLU A 235 6.75 12.64 -5.31
CA GLU A 235 5.48 12.36 -5.99
C GLU A 235 5.66 12.48 -7.50
N ALA A 236 5.10 11.51 -8.23
CA ALA A 236 5.14 11.42 -9.67
C ALA A 236 3.72 11.27 -10.23
N PHE A 237 3.49 11.84 -11.41
CA PHE A 237 2.23 11.79 -12.13
C PHE A 237 2.43 10.98 -13.41
N LEU A 238 1.62 9.94 -13.57
CA LEU A 238 1.72 9.01 -14.68
C LEU A 238 0.91 9.52 -15.88
N PRO A 239 1.38 9.28 -17.12
CA PRO A 239 0.58 9.57 -18.31
C PRO A 239 -0.66 8.68 -18.35
N LYS A 240 -1.72 9.14 -19.04
CA LYS A 240 -2.99 8.38 -19.17
C LYS A 240 -2.81 6.95 -19.69
N ARG A 241 -1.82 6.74 -20.55
CA ARG A 241 -1.40 5.43 -21.03
C ARG A 241 -0.03 5.13 -20.44
N PHE A 242 -0.03 4.43 -19.31
CA PHE A 242 1.18 3.99 -18.63
C PHE A 242 1.35 2.48 -18.79
N ASP A 243 2.58 2.04 -19.02
CA ASP A 243 2.94 0.63 -19.09
C ASP A 243 3.20 0.08 -17.67
N TRP A 244 2.28 -0.75 -17.18
CA TRP A 244 2.31 -1.30 -15.82
C TRP A 244 3.50 -2.24 -15.58
N ASP A 245 4.11 -2.80 -16.62
CA ASP A 245 5.30 -3.66 -16.50
C ASP A 245 6.56 -2.87 -16.09
N LEU A 246 6.50 -1.54 -16.15
CA LEU A 246 7.57 -0.64 -15.72
C LEU A 246 7.61 -0.40 -14.21
N ILE A 247 6.57 -0.79 -13.45
CA ILE A 247 6.56 -0.59 -11.99
C ILE A 247 7.70 -1.36 -11.33
N GLU A 248 8.36 -0.71 -10.36
CA GLU A 248 9.55 -1.21 -9.67
C GLU A 248 10.75 -1.53 -10.59
N ARG A 249 10.66 -1.25 -11.89
CA ARG A 249 11.83 -1.26 -12.79
C ARG A 249 12.68 -0.04 -12.52
N GLN A 250 13.99 -0.24 -12.61
CA GLN A 250 14.93 0.84 -12.47
C GLN A 250 15.15 1.52 -13.83
N LYS A 251 14.93 2.84 -13.86
CA LYS A 251 15.26 3.73 -14.97
C LYS A 251 15.80 5.03 -14.41
N THR A 252 16.61 5.74 -15.16
CA THR A 252 17.04 7.08 -14.78
C THR A 252 15.84 8.04 -14.77
N LEU A 253 15.92 9.10 -13.98
CA LEU A 253 14.92 10.18 -13.98
C LEU A 253 14.70 10.77 -15.39
N ARG A 254 15.75 10.86 -16.21
CA ARG A 254 15.66 11.26 -17.62
C ARG A 254 14.75 10.33 -18.42
N GLU A 255 14.99 9.02 -18.36
CA GLU A 255 14.18 8.03 -19.07
C GLU A 255 12.72 8.04 -18.58
N TRP A 256 12.48 8.21 -17.28
CA TRP A 256 11.10 8.36 -16.76
C TRP A 256 10.37 9.56 -17.36
N ARG A 257 11.07 10.69 -17.51
CA ARG A 257 10.51 11.87 -18.15
C ARG A 257 10.22 11.65 -19.63
N GLU A 258 11.10 10.95 -20.35
CA GLU A 258 10.89 10.57 -21.75
C GLU A 258 9.68 9.63 -21.93
N LEU A 259 9.37 8.82 -20.91
CA LEU A 259 8.16 7.99 -20.83
C LEU A 259 6.90 8.79 -20.44
N GLY A 260 7.00 10.12 -20.28
CA GLY A 260 5.87 10.99 -19.95
C GLY A 260 5.49 11.01 -18.47
N VAL A 261 6.35 10.49 -17.57
CA VAL A 261 6.15 10.64 -16.12
C VAL A 261 6.56 12.04 -15.69
N GLU A 262 5.64 12.78 -15.09
CA GLU A 262 5.90 14.12 -14.56
C GLU A 262 6.31 14.04 -13.09
N PHE A 263 7.38 14.74 -12.71
CA PHE A 263 7.87 14.78 -11.33
C PHE A 263 8.75 16.02 -11.13
N SER A 264 8.94 16.41 -9.86
CA SER A 264 9.97 17.38 -9.48
C SER A 264 11.22 16.66 -8.99
N ALA A 265 12.38 16.97 -9.55
CA ALA A 265 13.64 16.35 -9.14
C ALA A 265 14.21 16.96 -7.84
N ASN A 266 13.74 18.16 -7.43
CA ASN A 266 14.17 18.87 -6.22
C ASN A 266 15.71 18.92 -6.06
N GLY A 267 16.43 19.22 -7.16
CA GLY A 267 17.90 19.28 -7.17
C GLY A 267 18.61 17.94 -7.45
N THR A 268 17.89 16.82 -7.46
CA THR A 268 18.45 15.50 -7.81
C THR A 268 18.85 15.45 -9.30
N PRO A 269 20.07 14.98 -9.65
CA PRO A 269 20.50 14.82 -11.04
C PRO A 269 19.56 13.92 -11.86
N LEU A 270 19.32 14.28 -13.12
CA LEU A 270 18.44 13.49 -13.99
C LEU A 270 19.03 12.12 -14.40
N SER A 271 20.33 11.93 -14.19
CA SER A 271 21.01 10.64 -14.36
C SER A 271 20.73 9.67 -13.20
N THR A 272 20.14 10.13 -12.10
CA THR A 272 19.88 9.30 -10.92
C THR A 272 18.92 8.15 -11.25
N PRO A 273 19.29 6.89 -10.96
CA PRO A 273 18.37 5.76 -11.06
C PRO A 273 17.22 5.88 -10.08
N ALA A 274 16.00 5.64 -10.56
CA ALA A 274 14.77 5.69 -9.79
C ALA A 274 13.88 4.51 -10.11
N LYS A 275 13.13 4.04 -9.10
CA LYS A 275 12.09 3.03 -9.25
C LYS A 275 10.73 3.70 -9.05
N LEU A 276 9.76 3.34 -9.89
CA LEU A 276 8.38 3.78 -9.70
C LEU A 276 7.66 2.88 -8.69
N PHE A 277 7.01 3.49 -7.71
CA PHE A 277 6.28 2.80 -6.64
C PHE A 277 4.86 3.34 -6.46
N LEU A 278 3.90 2.45 -6.15
CA LEU A 278 2.47 2.76 -5.96
C LEU A 278 1.99 2.19 -4.61
N PRO A 279 2.15 2.91 -3.48
CA PRO A 279 1.86 2.38 -2.14
C PRO A 279 0.39 2.07 -1.88
N ALA A 280 -0.52 2.68 -2.65
CA ALA A 280 -1.95 2.46 -2.58
C ALA A 280 -2.53 2.01 -3.94
N GLY A 281 -1.70 1.36 -4.76
CA GLY A 281 -2.05 0.90 -6.10
C GLY A 281 -2.30 2.04 -7.08
N ILE A 282 -2.86 1.70 -8.25
CA ILE A 282 -3.14 2.63 -9.37
C ILE A 282 -3.98 3.86 -8.99
N GLN A 283 -4.79 3.77 -7.93
CA GLN A 283 -5.64 4.86 -7.44
C GLN A 283 -4.86 5.87 -6.60
N GLY A 284 -3.78 5.39 -6.00
CA GLY A 284 -2.96 6.11 -5.06
C GLY A 284 -2.00 7.10 -5.72
N PRO A 285 -1.06 7.62 -4.92
CA PRO A 285 0.10 8.33 -5.45
C PRO A 285 0.98 7.37 -6.23
N ALA A 286 1.66 7.92 -7.23
CA ALA A 286 2.90 7.34 -7.72
C ALA A 286 4.08 8.09 -7.07
N PHE A 287 5.16 7.37 -6.81
CA PHE A 287 6.42 7.93 -6.34
C PHE A 287 7.56 7.40 -7.19
N LEU A 288 8.47 8.29 -7.58
CA LEU A 288 9.80 7.88 -8.00
C LEU A 288 10.70 7.90 -6.77
N VAL A 289 11.26 6.75 -6.41
CA VAL A 289 12.11 6.58 -5.24
C VAL A 289 13.55 6.24 -5.65
N TYR A 290 14.53 6.79 -4.94
CA TYR A 290 15.96 6.68 -5.24
C TYR A 290 16.66 5.76 -4.23
N SER A 291 17.99 5.60 -4.31
CA SER A 291 18.74 4.74 -3.38
C SER A 291 18.64 5.20 -1.92
N ASN A 292 18.49 6.50 -1.62
CA ASN A 292 18.26 6.96 -0.24
C ASN A 292 16.92 6.46 0.33
N PHE A 293 15.93 6.15 -0.50
CA PHE A 293 14.71 5.48 -0.03
C PHE A 293 14.98 4.05 0.45
N ASP A 294 15.85 3.33 -0.26
CA ASP A 294 16.28 1.98 0.13
C ASP A 294 17.06 2.03 1.46
N VAL A 295 17.82 3.10 1.73
CA VAL A 295 18.48 3.35 3.05
C VAL A 295 17.46 3.58 4.16
N ILE A 296 16.42 4.40 3.92
CA ILE A 296 15.34 4.59 4.91
C ILE A 296 14.62 3.27 5.21
N LEU A 297 14.45 2.41 4.20
CA LEU A 297 13.87 1.08 4.38
C LEU A 297 14.75 0.13 5.22
N GLN A 298 16.07 0.33 5.26
CA GLN A 298 16.95 -0.43 6.17
C GLN A 298 16.69 -0.06 7.64
N TRP A 299 16.42 1.22 7.90
CA TRP A 299 16.06 1.69 9.24
C TRP A 299 14.74 1.09 9.72
N ASN A 300 13.71 1.16 8.88
CA ASN A 300 12.42 0.54 9.12
C ASN A 300 11.84 0.06 7.79
N ASN A 301 11.66 -1.25 7.66
CA ASN A 301 11.21 -1.92 6.43
C ASN A 301 9.69 -1.74 6.20
N SER A 302 9.26 -0.50 6.14
CA SER A 302 7.90 -0.06 5.88
C SER A 302 7.92 1.06 4.85
N VAL A 303 7.31 0.81 3.70
CA VAL A 303 7.21 1.81 2.62
C VAL A 303 6.46 3.06 3.08
N LEU A 304 5.39 2.91 3.86
CA LEU A 304 4.64 4.06 4.38
C LEU A 304 5.51 4.91 5.31
N TYR A 305 6.32 4.26 6.16
CA TYR A 305 7.27 4.93 7.02
C TYR A 305 8.33 5.67 6.18
N ALA A 306 8.91 5.02 5.18
CA ALA A 306 9.93 5.64 4.34
C ALA A 306 9.41 6.85 3.56
N ILE A 307 8.18 6.77 3.02
CA ILE A 307 7.51 7.91 2.38
C ILE A 307 7.25 9.02 3.41
N ALA A 308 6.85 8.68 4.64
CA ALA A 308 6.63 9.67 5.69
C ALA A 308 7.92 10.38 6.11
N ILE A 309 9.05 9.67 6.26
CA ILE A 309 10.35 10.29 6.54
C ILE A 309 10.74 11.25 5.42
N GLY A 310 10.72 10.77 4.17
CA GLY A 310 11.05 11.58 3.01
C GLY A 310 10.16 12.81 2.89
N HIS A 311 8.84 12.62 3.02
CA HIS A 311 7.90 13.72 2.96
C HIS A 311 8.04 14.68 4.13
N LEU A 312 8.28 14.21 5.36
CA LEU A 312 8.49 15.11 6.50
C LEU A 312 9.75 15.96 6.28
N ALA A 313 10.84 15.36 5.80
CA ALA A 313 12.05 16.08 5.41
C ALA A 313 11.76 17.14 4.34
N ASP A 314 10.94 16.82 3.34
CA ASP A 314 10.52 17.78 2.32
C ASP A 314 9.74 18.95 2.91
N ARG A 315 8.79 18.65 3.82
CA ARG A 315 7.96 19.67 4.49
C ARG A 315 8.77 20.55 5.42
N ILE A 316 9.79 20.01 6.08
CA ILE A 316 10.77 20.76 6.88
C ILE A 316 11.53 21.76 5.99
N GLN A 317 11.95 21.35 4.80
CA GLN A 317 12.63 22.20 3.82
C GLN A 317 11.72 23.21 3.11
N GLY A 318 10.40 23.13 3.32
CA GLY A 318 9.44 24.09 2.77
C GLY A 318 8.80 23.65 1.46
N PHE A 319 9.04 22.43 0.99
CA PHE A 319 8.31 21.89 -0.15
C PHE A 319 6.82 21.68 0.18
N PRO A 320 5.93 21.73 -0.84
CA PRO A 320 4.50 21.60 -0.63
C PRO A 320 4.10 20.18 -0.15
N PRO A 321 2.88 20.02 0.41
CA PRO A 321 2.29 18.69 0.60
C PRO A 321 2.10 17.98 -0.76
N PHE A 322 1.89 16.66 -0.72
CA PHE A 322 1.46 15.91 -1.90
C PHE A 322 0.20 16.54 -2.52
N LYS A 323 0.17 16.63 -3.85
CA LYS A 323 -0.89 17.34 -4.57
C LYS A 323 -2.17 16.53 -4.62
N LYS A 324 -2.07 15.23 -4.85
CA LYS A 324 -3.24 14.36 -4.94
C LYS A 324 -3.64 13.94 -3.51
N LYS A 325 -4.89 14.23 -3.13
CA LYS A 325 -5.49 13.72 -1.89
C LYS A 325 -6.16 12.39 -2.20
N TYR A 326 -5.99 11.40 -1.33
CA TYR A 326 -6.46 10.04 -1.56
C TYR A 326 -7.61 9.71 -0.63
N ALA A 327 -8.57 8.91 -1.11
CA ALA A 327 -9.65 8.43 -0.27
C ALA A 327 -9.13 7.35 0.67
N SER A 328 -9.29 7.55 1.99
CA SER A 328 -9.10 6.47 2.96
C SER A 328 -10.07 5.33 2.65
N GLY A 329 -9.55 4.12 2.59
CA GLY A 329 -10.31 2.91 2.27
C GLY A 329 -10.22 1.88 3.38
N LYS A 330 -11.00 0.80 3.25
CA LYS A 330 -10.79 -0.39 4.09
C LYS A 330 -9.37 -0.91 3.90
N THR A 331 -8.74 -1.30 5.00
CA THR A 331 -7.40 -1.84 5.02
C THR A 331 -7.43 -3.34 5.20
N LEU A 332 -6.37 -4.00 4.74
CA LEU A 332 -6.19 -5.42 5.00
C LEU A 332 -5.80 -5.66 6.45
N THR A 333 -6.34 -6.73 7.04
CA THR A 333 -5.80 -7.29 8.28
C THR A 333 -4.53 -8.10 8.00
N LEU A 334 -3.89 -8.61 9.05
CA LEU A 334 -2.77 -9.55 8.88
C LEU A 334 -3.27 -10.85 8.22
N GLU A 335 -4.41 -11.36 8.68
CA GLU A 335 -5.07 -12.57 8.17
C GLU A 335 -5.40 -12.42 6.69
N ASP A 336 -5.97 -11.28 6.28
CA ASP A 336 -6.22 -11.00 4.86
C ASP A 336 -4.90 -11.05 4.05
N SER A 337 -3.80 -10.53 4.62
CA SER A 337 -2.50 -10.50 3.94
C SER A 337 -1.86 -11.89 3.83
N ILE A 338 -2.00 -12.71 4.88
CA ILE A 338 -1.62 -14.12 4.91
C ILE A 338 -2.42 -14.89 3.86
N GLU A 339 -3.74 -14.71 3.84
CA GLU A 339 -4.61 -15.38 2.87
C GLU A 339 -4.21 -15.02 1.44
N ILE A 340 -3.90 -13.75 1.14
CA ILE A 340 -3.39 -13.38 -0.20
C ILE A 340 -2.15 -14.21 -0.57
N GLN A 341 -1.17 -14.33 0.31
CA GLN A 341 0.04 -15.13 0.06
C GLN A 341 -0.30 -16.61 -0.14
N GLU A 342 -1.20 -17.18 0.65
CA GLU A 342 -1.65 -18.56 0.53
C GLU A 342 -2.38 -18.83 -0.80
N LEU A 343 -3.30 -17.94 -1.19
CA LEU A 343 -4.03 -18.03 -2.46
C LEU A 343 -3.05 -17.93 -3.65
N LEU A 344 -2.05 -17.04 -3.59
CA LEU A 344 -1.02 -16.94 -4.63
C LEU A 344 -0.13 -18.19 -4.69
N ALA A 345 0.24 -18.75 -3.53
CA ALA A 345 1.05 -19.97 -3.45
C ALA A 345 0.29 -21.18 -4.02
N LYS A 346 -1.02 -21.31 -3.71
CA LYS A 346 -1.90 -22.34 -4.27
C LYS A 346 -1.97 -22.29 -5.79
N MET A 347 -1.86 -21.09 -6.36
CA MET A 347 -1.82 -20.85 -7.82
C MET A 347 -0.41 -20.99 -8.42
N LYS A 348 0.60 -21.36 -7.62
CA LYS A 348 2.02 -21.44 -8.01
C LYS A 348 2.59 -20.11 -8.53
N LEU A 349 2.02 -18.98 -8.08
CA LEU A 349 2.49 -17.63 -8.43
C LEU A 349 3.47 -17.06 -7.39
N TYR A 350 3.47 -17.61 -6.17
CA TYR A 350 4.28 -17.17 -5.03
C TYR A 350 5.09 -18.34 -4.45
N ASP A 351 6.37 -18.09 -4.19
CA ASP A 351 7.35 -19.05 -3.63
C ASP A 351 7.99 -18.56 -2.31
N GLY A 352 7.50 -17.43 -1.78
CA GLY A 352 8.00 -16.84 -0.55
C GLY A 352 7.33 -17.40 0.70
N LYS A 353 7.68 -16.83 1.85
CA LYS A 353 7.08 -17.20 3.13
C LYS A 353 5.68 -16.61 3.26
N THR A 354 4.81 -17.34 3.95
CA THR A 354 3.49 -16.83 4.35
C THR A 354 3.61 -16.21 5.73
N ASP A 355 3.85 -14.90 5.76
CA ASP A 355 4.10 -14.11 6.97
C ASP A 355 3.17 -12.89 7.09
N GLY A 356 2.28 -12.72 6.11
CA GLY A 356 1.40 -11.56 5.96
C GLY A 356 2.12 -10.29 5.52
N ILE A 357 3.44 -10.29 5.34
CA ILE A 357 4.20 -9.13 4.85
C ILE A 357 4.13 -9.13 3.33
N LEU A 358 3.38 -8.17 2.79
CA LEU A 358 3.23 -8.00 1.33
C LEU A 358 4.44 -7.28 0.72
N GLY A 359 5.62 -7.88 0.92
CA GLY A 359 6.91 -7.42 0.42
C GLY A 359 7.06 -7.60 -1.10
N ARG A 360 8.28 -7.39 -1.60
CA ARG A 360 8.57 -7.43 -3.05
C ARG A 360 8.09 -8.72 -3.72
N LYS A 361 8.41 -9.89 -3.15
CA LYS A 361 7.98 -11.19 -3.71
C LYS A 361 6.45 -11.32 -3.79
N SER A 362 5.74 -10.87 -2.76
CA SER A 362 4.27 -10.90 -2.77
C SER A 362 3.72 -9.95 -3.83
N ARG A 363 4.26 -8.73 -3.96
CA ARG A 363 3.85 -7.79 -5.01
C ARG A 363 4.12 -8.32 -6.42
N GLU A 364 5.27 -8.95 -6.65
CA GLU A 364 5.57 -9.62 -7.92
C GLU A 364 4.57 -10.75 -8.23
N ALA A 365 4.22 -11.57 -7.24
CA ALA A 365 3.19 -12.60 -7.39
C ALA A 365 1.79 -12.02 -7.65
N VAL A 366 1.45 -10.91 -6.98
CA VAL A 366 0.22 -10.15 -7.22
C VAL A 366 0.16 -9.64 -8.66
N ARG A 367 1.26 -9.10 -9.21
CA ARG A 367 1.33 -8.69 -10.63
C ARG A 367 1.09 -9.85 -11.57
N LYS A 368 1.69 -11.01 -11.32
CA LYS A 368 1.44 -12.23 -12.12
C LYS A 368 -0.03 -12.62 -12.08
N PHE A 369 -0.65 -12.58 -10.90
CA PHE A 369 -2.08 -12.85 -10.75
C PHE A 369 -2.93 -11.81 -11.51
N GLN A 370 -2.62 -10.53 -11.37
CA GLN A 370 -3.30 -9.45 -12.07
C GLN A 370 -3.22 -9.65 -13.59
N ASN A 371 -2.02 -9.92 -14.13
CA ASN A 371 -1.81 -10.22 -15.55
C ASN A 371 -2.59 -11.45 -16.01
N LEU A 372 -2.63 -12.54 -15.22
CA LEU A 372 -3.38 -13.76 -15.55
C LEU A 372 -4.88 -13.50 -15.76
N TYR A 373 -5.43 -12.46 -15.12
CA TYR A 373 -6.85 -12.10 -15.21
C TYR A 373 -7.11 -10.79 -15.95
N ASP A 374 -6.15 -10.29 -16.73
CA ASP A 374 -6.20 -9.03 -17.47
C ASP A 374 -6.54 -7.82 -16.58
N LEU A 375 -6.00 -7.79 -15.37
CA LEU A 375 -6.06 -6.65 -14.48
C LEU A 375 -4.76 -5.82 -14.64
N PRO A 376 -4.79 -4.48 -14.46
CA PRO A 376 -3.58 -3.68 -14.31
C PRO A 376 -2.65 -4.29 -13.27
N ALA A 377 -1.44 -4.63 -13.69
CA ALA A 377 -0.42 -5.27 -12.86
C ALA A 377 0.32 -4.26 -11.98
N ASP A 378 -0.42 -3.54 -11.14
CA ASP A 378 0.16 -2.56 -10.21
C ASP A 378 0.88 -3.20 -9.01
N GLY A 379 0.65 -4.48 -8.75
CA GLY A 379 1.23 -5.23 -7.64
C GLY A 379 0.60 -4.92 -6.28
N TYR A 380 -0.47 -4.12 -6.24
CA TYR A 380 -1.16 -3.74 -5.01
C TYR A 380 -2.30 -4.71 -4.70
N ALA A 381 -2.17 -5.41 -3.57
CA ALA A 381 -3.23 -6.28 -3.07
C ALA A 381 -4.07 -5.53 -2.04
N GLY A 382 -5.14 -4.89 -2.49
CA GLY A 382 -6.16 -4.29 -1.62
C GLY A 382 -7.33 -5.25 -1.36
N PRO A 383 -8.28 -4.87 -0.47
CA PRO A 383 -9.44 -5.70 -0.14
C PRO A 383 -10.24 -6.18 -1.37
N SER A 384 -10.34 -5.33 -2.40
CA SER A 384 -11.02 -5.67 -3.65
C SER A 384 -10.31 -6.75 -4.45
N LEU A 385 -8.97 -6.80 -4.43
CA LEU A 385 -8.22 -7.85 -5.10
C LEU A 385 -8.37 -9.17 -4.35
N LEU A 386 -8.25 -9.17 -3.02
CA LEU A 386 -8.47 -10.37 -2.21
C LEU A 386 -9.88 -10.95 -2.42
N HIS A 387 -10.91 -10.10 -2.43
CA HIS A 387 -12.26 -10.53 -2.76
C HIS A 387 -12.34 -11.19 -4.15
N PHE A 388 -11.66 -10.63 -5.16
CA PHE A 388 -11.59 -11.24 -6.48
C PHE A 388 -10.87 -12.59 -6.48
N MET A 389 -9.75 -12.72 -5.76
CA MET A 389 -9.02 -13.98 -5.62
C MET A 389 -9.88 -15.08 -5.00
N ARG A 390 -10.62 -14.76 -3.93
CA ARG A 390 -11.61 -15.66 -3.29
C ARG A 390 -12.66 -16.14 -4.30
N LEU A 391 -13.19 -15.24 -5.12
CA LEU A 391 -14.21 -15.58 -6.13
C LEU A 391 -13.67 -16.49 -7.24
N VAL A 392 -12.46 -16.22 -7.72
CA VAL A 392 -11.78 -17.00 -8.76
C VAL A 392 -11.55 -18.43 -8.29
N LEU A 393 -10.98 -18.60 -7.09
CA LEU A 393 -10.61 -19.92 -6.57
C LEU A 393 -11.81 -20.78 -6.12
N ASN A 394 -12.96 -20.15 -5.86
CA ASN A 394 -14.21 -20.86 -5.55
C ASN A 394 -15.01 -21.24 -6.81
N GLY A 395 -14.41 -21.20 -8.01
CA GLY A 395 -15.07 -21.56 -9.27
C GLY A 395 -16.16 -20.58 -9.72
N GLY A 396 -16.30 -19.45 -9.02
CA GLY A 396 -17.36 -18.49 -9.28
C GLY A 396 -17.18 -17.75 -10.61
N ALA A 397 -15.94 -17.59 -11.09
CA ALA A 397 -15.61 -16.80 -12.27
C ALA A 397 -16.10 -17.40 -13.61
N GLU A 398 -16.35 -18.71 -13.67
CA GLU A 398 -16.73 -19.42 -14.92
C GLU A 398 -18.24 -19.41 -15.23
N ARG A 399 -19.07 -18.74 -14.41
CA ARG A 399 -20.49 -18.58 -14.73
C ARG A 399 -20.66 -17.75 -16.00
N LYS A 400 -21.16 -18.38 -17.07
CA LYS A 400 -21.49 -17.73 -18.36
C LYS A 400 -22.41 -16.52 -18.22
N ASN A 401 -23.37 -16.58 -17.29
CA ASN A 401 -24.35 -15.51 -17.07
C ASN A 401 -24.25 -14.96 -15.65
N LEU A 402 -24.42 -13.64 -15.53
CA LEU A 402 -24.56 -12.95 -14.25
C LEU A 402 -25.89 -13.30 -13.58
N SER A 403 -25.90 -13.43 -12.25
CA SER A 403 -27.15 -13.51 -11.48
C SER A 403 -27.91 -12.17 -11.49
N PHE A 404 -29.17 -12.19 -11.06
CA PHE A 404 -29.98 -10.96 -10.92
C PHE A 404 -29.27 -9.88 -10.08
N ASP A 405 -28.74 -10.27 -8.90
CA ASP A 405 -28.02 -9.35 -8.01
C ASP A 405 -26.72 -8.83 -8.62
N GLU A 406 -26.07 -9.65 -9.44
CA GLU A 406 -24.85 -9.27 -10.14
C GLU A 406 -25.11 -8.29 -11.28
N VAL A 407 -26.25 -8.42 -11.96
CA VAL A 407 -26.68 -7.41 -12.92
C VAL A 407 -27.02 -6.11 -12.19
N ARG A 408 -27.67 -6.15 -11.01
CA ARG A 408 -27.92 -4.95 -10.18
C ARG A 408 -26.62 -4.27 -9.75
N GLU A 409 -25.64 -5.05 -9.34
CA GLU A 409 -24.33 -4.52 -8.96
C GLU A 409 -23.61 -3.91 -10.17
N LEU A 410 -23.58 -4.61 -11.29
CA LEU A 410 -23.04 -4.10 -12.55
C LEU A 410 -23.67 -2.76 -12.93
N GLN A 411 -25.00 -2.67 -12.87
CA GLN A 411 -25.74 -1.44 -13.13
C GLN A 411 -25.37 -0.34 -12.14
N THR A 412 -25.18 -0.68 -10.85
CA THR A 412 -24.74 0.27 -9.81
C THR A 412 -23.36 0.83 -10.10
N ILE A 413 -22.41 -0.02 -10.51
CA ILE A 413 -21.06 0.40 -10.93
C ILE A 413 -21.15 1.38 -12.10
N LEU A 414 -21.92 1.03 -13.12
CA LEU A 414 -22.09 1.88 -14.31
C LEU A 414 -22.79 3.20 -13.98
N SER A 415 -23.79 3.19 -13.10
CA SER A 415 -24.51 4.39 -12.66
C SER A 415 -23.60 5.34 -11.90
N LYS A 416 -22.79 4.84 -10.97
CA LYS A 416 -21.83 5.67 -10.22
C LYS A 416 -20.82 6.35 -11.15
N GLY A 417 -20.43 5.69 -12.24
CA GLY A 417 -19.52 6.26 -13.24
C GLY A 417 -20.21 7.06 -14.34
N SER A 418 -21.51 7.33 -14.22
CA SER A 418 -22.32 8.01 -15.23
C SER A 418 -22.43 7.31 -16.60
N TYR A 419 -21.99 6.04 -16.70
CA TYR A 419 -22.11 5.20 -17.91
C TYR A 419 -23.53 4.71 -18.13
N TYR A 420 -24.37 4.71 -17.10
CA TYR A 420 -25.74 4.19 -17.13
C TYR A 420 -26.71 5.18 -16.46
N LYS A 421 -27.77 5.56 -17.18
CA LYS A 421 -28.85 6.47 -16.72
C LYS A 421 -30.19 5.75 -16.46
N GLY A 422 -30.20 4.41 -16.52
CA GLY A 422 -31.40 3.59 -16.34
C GLY A 422 -31.61 3.12 -14.89
N PRO A 423 -32.72 2.43 -14.59
CA PRO A 423 -32.96 1.88 -13.26
C PRO A 423 -32.01 0.71 -12.95
N VAL A 424 -31.62 0.58 -11.68
CA VAL A 424 -30.92 -0.59 -11.15
C VAL A 424 -31.97 -1.66 -10.80
N ASP A 425 -32.33 -2.44 -11.81
CA ASP A 425 -33.46 -3.39 -11.77
C ASP A 425 -33.05 -4.85 -11.94
N GLY A 426 -31.76 -5.14 -12.15
CA GLY A 426 -31.22 -6.50 -12.32
C GLY A 426 -31.54 -7.12 -13.68
N LYS A 427 -32.08 -6.35 -14.63
CA LYS A 427 -32.42 -6.83 -15.97
C LYS A 427 -31.35 -6.40 -16.98
N MET A 428 -30.81 -7.36 -17.73
CA MET A 428 -29.83 -7.09 -18.78
C MET A 428 -30.49 -6.55 -20.06
N GLY A 429 -30.93 -5.29 -20.01
CA GLY A 429 -31.59 -4.60 -21.13
C GLY A 429 -30.62 -3.96 -22.12
N LYS A 430 -31.15 -3.46 -23.25
CA LYS A 430 -30.35 -2.78 -24.29
C LYS A 430 -29.57 -1.57 -23.77
N SER A 431 -30.13 -0.83 -22.81
CA SER A 431 -29.47 0.32 -22.16
C SER A 431 -28.29 -0.13 -21.30
N THR A 432 -28.44 -1.22 -20.55
CA THR A 432 -27.37 -1.82 -19.74
C THR A 432 -26.25 -2.35 -20.63
N GLN A 433 -26.58 -3.07 -21.71
CA GLN A 433 -25.58 -3.56 -22.68
C GLN A 433 -24.78 -2.43 -23.33
N LYS A 434 -25.45 -1.35 -23.78
CA LYS A 434 -24.76 -0.18 -24.33
C LYS A 434 -23.83 0.47 -23.32
N ALA A 435 -24.27 0.60 -22.06
CA ALA A 435 -23.45 1.14 -20.99
C ALA A 435 -22.21 0.28 -20.71
N ILE A 436 -22.35 -1.06 -20.77
CA ILE A 436 -21.23 -2.00 -20.66
C ILE A 436 -20.24 -1.83 -21.81
N GLU A 437 -20.72 -1.73 -23.05
CA GLU A 437 -19.82 -1.55 -24.21
C GLU A 437 -19.07 -0.21 -24.16
N LEU A 438 -19.74 0.87 -23.74
CA LEU A 438 -19.08 2.16 -23.52
C LEU A 438 -18.01 2.05 -22.43
N TYR A 439 -18.36 1.41 -21.31
CA TYR A 439 -17.43 1.19 -20.20
C TYR A 439 -16.21 0.39 -20.66
N LYS A 440 -16.43 -0.72 -21.38
CA LYS A 440 -15.36 -1.54 -21.95
C LYS A 440 -14.47 -0.72 -22.89
N LYS A 441 -15.05 0.10 -23.77
CA LYS A 441 -14.29 0.95 -24.68
C LYS A 441 -13.41 1.97 -23.95
N VAL A 442 -13.96 2.62 -22.93
CA VAL A 442 -13.26 3.65 -22.13
C VAL A 442 -12.08 3.04 -21.38
N TYR A 443 -12.28 1.85 -20.81
CA TYR A 443 -11.24 1.14 -20.04
C TYR A 443 -10.42 0.13 -20.87
N GLY A 444 -10.58 0.12 -22.20
CA GLY A 444 -9.85 -0.79 -23.10
C GLY A 444 -10.10 -2.29 -22.85
N LEU A 445 -11.23 -2.66 -22.25
CA LEU A 445 -11.57 -4.05 -21.95
C LEU A 445 -12.02 -4.78 -23.22
N GLN A 446 -11.37 -5.91 -23.54
CA GLN A 446 -11.66 -6.70 -24.74
C GLN A 446 -12.61 -7.89 -24.52
N ASP A 447 -13.18 -8.02 -23.31
CA ASP A 447 -14.04 -9.14 -22.93
C ASP A 447 -15.28 -9.24 -23.85
N ARG A 448 -15.41 -10.35 -24.58
CA ARG A 448 -16.55 -10.58 -25.49
C ARG A 448 -17.85 -10.92 -24.74
N GLU A 449 -17.74 -11.52 -23.57
CA GLU A 449 -18.87 -12.01 -22.78
C GLU A 449 -19.19 -11.08 -21.61
N ILE A 450 -20.48 -10.88 -21.34
CA ILE A 450 -20.98 -10.19 -20.15
C ILE A 450 -21.18 -11.24 -19.06
N ASN A 451 -20.07 -11.65 -18.46
CA ASN A 451 -20.02 -12.70 -17.45
C ASN A 451 -19.40 -12.16 -16.14
N ARG A 452 -19.23 -13.05 -15.16
CA ARG A 452 -18.72 -12.70 -13.83
C ARG A 452 -17.28 -12.20 -13.85
N LYS A 453 -16.48 -12.62 -14.84
CA LYS A 453 -15.11 -12.11 -15.07
C LYS A 453 -15.17 -10.62 -15.42
N LEU A 454 -16.02 -10.23 -16.38
CA LEU A 454 -16.23 -8.82 -16.72
C LEU A 454 -16.76 -8.02 -15.53
N LEU A 455 -17.81 -8.51 -14.85
CA LEU A 455 -18.33 -7.82 -13.66
C LEU A 455 -17.25 -7.61 -12.61
N THR A 456 -16.35 -8.58 -12.41
CA THR A 456 -15.33 -8.42 -11.37
C THR A 456 -14.18 -7.50 -11.80
N LYS A 457 -13.81 -7.46 -13.09
CA LYS A 457 -12.95 -6.38 -13.64
C LYS A 457 -13.59 -5.01 -13.38
N MET A 458 -14.90 -4.89 -13.60
CA MET A 458 -15.68 -3.68 -13.31
C MET A 458 -15.72 -3.37 -11.81
N ARG A 459 -15.88 -4.36 -10.92
CA ARG A 459 -15.83 -4.17 -9.45
C ARG A 459 -14.50 -3.63 -9.02
N LEU A 460 -13.40 -4.19 -9.53
CA LEU A 460 -12.06 -3.72 -9.22
C LEU A 460 -11.88 -2.28 -9.71
N GLN A 461 -12.35 -1.97 -10.92
CA GLN A 461 -12.33 -0.62 -11.48
C GLN A 461 -13.31 0.36 -10.81
N ALA A 462 -14.39 -0.10 -10.19
CA ALA A 462 -15.32 0.73 -9.43
C ALA A 462 -14.82 1.00 -8.01
N ALA A 463 -14.22 -0.02 -7.40
CA ALA A 463 -13.43 0.11 -6.18
C ALA A 463 -12.16 0.94 -6.42
N ARG A 464 -11.86 1.31 -7.68
CA ARG A 464 -10.81 2.25 -8.06
C ARG A 464 -11.02 3.71 -7.64
N GLY A 465 -12.14 4.02 -6.98
CA GLY A 465 -12.53 5.39 -6.71
C GLY A 465 -12.76 6.10 -8.03
N MET A 466 -14.01 6.13 -8.50
CA MET A 466 -14.37 6.92 -9.68
C MET A 466 -13.97 8.38 -9.42
N GLU A 467 -12.87 8.81 -10.03
CA GLU A 467 -12.16 10.05 -9.77
C GLU A 467 -13.14 11.23 -9.71
N ASN A 468 -13.27 11.84 -8.53
CA ASN A 468 -13.82 13.18 -8.31
C ASN A 468 -15.27 13.46 -8.76
N GLY A 469 -16.06 12.45 -9.12
CA GLY A 469 -17.39 12.69 -9.68
C GLY A 469 -17.37 13.48 -11.01
N GLU A 470 -16.19 13.62 -11.64
CA GLU A 470 -16.10 14.21 -12.96
C GLU A 470 -16.51 13.17 -14.01
N GLN A 471 -17.48 13.54 -14.83
CA GLN A 471 -17.97 12.70 -15.90
C GLN A 471 -16.89 12.58 -16.98
N ASP A 472 -16.43 11.36 -17.25
CA ASP A 472 -15.47 11.07 -18.33
C ASP A 472 -15.92 11.79 -19.63
N PRO A 473 -15.04 12.58 -20.29
CA PRO A 473 -15.40 13.29 -21.52
C PRO A 473 -15.98 12.40 -22.62
N ALA A 474 -15.54 11.13 -22.70
CA ALA A 474 -16.09 10.15 -23.62
C ALA A 474 -17.53 9.74 -23.24
N VAL A 475 -17.85 9.69 -21.95
CA VAL A 475 -19.21 9.46 -21.45
C VAL A 475 -20.11 10.65 -21.74
N LYS A 476 -19.61 11.87 -21.55
CA LYS A 476 -20.34 13.11 -21.87
C LYS A 476 -20.68 13.20 -23.36
N GLU A 477 -19.71 12.95 -24.23
CA GLU A 477 -19.89 12.98 -25.69
C GLU A 477 -20.81 11.85 -26.17
N PHE A 478 -20.67 10.64 -25.62
CA PHE A 478 -21.56 9.52 -25.94
C PHE A 478 -23.04 9.85 -25.66
N TRP A 479 -23.34 10.40 -24.48
CA TRP A 479 -24.72 10.73 -24.13
C TRP A 479 -25.29 11.86 -24.98
N LYS A 480 -24.47 12.82 -25.39
CA LYS A 480 -24.86 13.88 -26.32
C LYS A 480 -25.30 13.29 -27.67
N GLN A 481 -24.55 12.33 -28.20
CA GLN A 481 -24.86 11.64 -29.46
C GLN A 481 -26.14 10.78 -29.34
N GLU A 482 -26.32 10.06 -28.23
CA GLU A 482 -27.53 9.27 -27.96
C GLU A 482 -28.80 10.14 -27.88
N GLU A 483 -28.71 11.29 -27.19
CA GLU A 483 -29.84 12.23 -27.11
C GLU A 483 -30.23 12.79 -28.49
N GLU A 484 -29.25 13.08 -29.34
CA GLU A 484 -29.50 13.53 -30.70
C GLU A 484 -30.15 12.43 -31.55
N LEU A 485 -29.66 11.20 -31.47
CA LEU A 485 -30.23 10.04 -32.15
C LEU A 485 -31.69 9.82 -31.72
N ARG A 486 -31.95 9.86 -30.42
CA ARG A 486 -33.30 9.71 -29.84
C ARG A 486 -34.23 10.83 -30.31
N ARG A 487 -33.76 12.07 -30.41
CA ARG A 487 -34.52 13.18 -30.99
C ARG A 487 -34.87 12.92 -32.46
N GLN A 488 -33.93 12.38 -33.25
CA GLN A 488 -34.18 12.01 -34.64
C GLN A 488 -35.20 10.87 -34.77
N GLU A 489 -35.09 9.83 -33.94
CA GLU A 489 -36.06 8.74 -33.89
C GLU A 489 -37.45 9.22 -33.49
N LEU A 490 -37.56 10.10 -32.48
CA LEU A 490 -38.83 10.67 -32.06
C LEU A 490 -39.46 11.51 -33.18
N LYS A 491 -38.65 12.29 -33.93
CA LYS A 491 -39.10 13.00 -35.13
C LYS A 491 -39.61 12.03 -36.19
N LYS A 492 -38.91 10.92 -36.46
CA LYS A 492 -39.36 9.86 -37.39
C LYS A 492 -40.67 9.22 -36.90
N LEU A 493 -40.77 8.87 -35.62
CA LEU A 493 -41.95 8.24 -35.05
C LEU A 493 -43.17 9.18 -35.07
N ASN A 494 -42.97 10.47 -34.80
CA ASN A 494 -44.01 11.49 -34.90
C ASN A 494 -44.43 11.71 -36.37
N LYS A 495 -43.49 11.66 -37.32
CA LYS A 495 -43.80 11.69 -38.76
C LYS A 495 -44.64 10.47 -39.16
N ILE A 496 -44.28 9.28 -38.69
CA ILE A 496 -45.04 8.03 -38.90
C ILE A 496 -46.43 8.13 -38.25
N LYS A 497 -46.56 8.61 -37.02
CA LYS A 497 -47.86 8.83 -36.35
C LYS A 497 -48.73 9.83 -37.12
N LYS A 498 -48.16 10.94 -37.61
CA LYS A 498 -48.86 11.92 -38.46
C LYS A 498 -49.32 11.29 -39.78
N LEU A 499 -48.48 10.48 -40.42
CA LEU A 499 -48.83 9.74 -41.65
C LEU A 499 -49.95 8.73 -41.40
N LYS A 500 -49.88 7.94 -40.32
CA LYS A 500 -50.95 7.01 -39.91
C LYS A 500 -52.26 7.75 -39.63
N LYS A 501 -52.22 8.93 -38.99
CA LYS A 501 -53.40 9.77 -38.74
C LYS A 501 -53.99 10.32 -40.05
N LYS A 502 -53.16 10.79 -40.99
CA LYS A 502 -53.60 11.23 -42.33
C LYS A 502 -54.22 10.09 -43.15
N LEU A 503 -53.63 8.90 -43.11
CA LEU A 503 -54.16 7.71 -43.77
C LEU A 503 -55.53 7.30 -43.19
N LYS A 504 -55.66 7.29 -41.85
CA LYS A 504 -56.96 7.05 -41.18
C LYS A 504 -58.01 8.09 -41.57
N ALA A 505 -57.65 9.38 -41.64
CA ALA A 505 -58.56 10.46 -42.06
C ALA A 505 -58.99 10.34 -43.53
N LYS A 506 -58.07 10.00 -44.45
CA LYS A 506 -58.41 9.70 -45.86
C LYS A 506 -59.34 8.49 -45.99
N SER A 507 -59.17 7.46 -45.16
CA SER A 507 -60.09 6.30 -45.15
C SER A 507 -61.49 6.65 -44.63
N LYS A 508 -61.61 7.57 -43.67
CA LYS A 508 -62.89 8.09 -43.18
C LYS A 508 -63.61 8.95 -44.22
N ASN A 509 -62.90 9.82 -44.95
CA ASN A 509 -63.49 10.59 -46.05
C ASN A 509 -63.93 9.71 -47.23
N LYS A 510 -63.20 8.61 -47.53
CA LYS A 510 -63.67 7.62 -48.52
C LYS A 510 -64.95 6.88 -48.08
N LYS A 511 -65.18 6.71 -46.77
CA LYS A 511 -66.44 6.15 -46.24
C LYS A 511 -67.60 7.14 -46.18
N HIS A 512 -67.38 8.45 -46.32
CA HIS A 512 -68.43 9.45 -46.43
C HIS A 512 -68.69 9.92 -47.88
N GLY A 513 -67.79 9.61 -48.81
CA GLY A 513 -67.98 9.86 -50.26
C GLY A 513 -68.53 8.67 -51.06
N ALA A 514 -68.77 7.51 -50.43
CA ALA A 514 -69.32 6.32 -51.08
C ALA A 514 -70.72 6.00 -50.52
N GLY A 515 -71.61 6.98 -50.59
CA GLY A 515 -73.05 6.83 -50.37
C GLY A 515 -73.80 7.00 -51.68
N ARG A 516 -73.57 6.12 -52.66
CA ARG A 516 -74.49 5.76 -53.78
C ARG A 516 -73.73 4.94 -54.82
N THR A 517 -73.88 3.63 -54.74
CA THR A 517 -74.29 2.69 -55.81
C THR A 517 -74.00 1.29 -55.30
N GLY A 518 -75.06 0.49 -55.16
CA GLY A 518 -75.01 -0.82 -54.52
C GLY A 518 -74.54 -1.97 -55.42
N LYS A 519 -74.52 -3.14 -54.77
CA LYS A 519 -74.40 -4.51 -55.32
C LYS A 519 -73.02 -4.88 -55.90
N LYS A 520 -72.26 -5.72 -55.19
CA LYS A 520 -72.34 -7.20 -55.26
C LYS A 520 -71.02 -7.86 -54.81
N VAL A 521 -71.18 -8.92 -54.03
CA VAL A 521 -70.31 -10.12 -53.93
C VAL A 521 -69.07 -10.04 -53.04
N GLN A 522 -69.36 -10.40 -51.78
CA GLN A 522 -68.59 -11.26 -50.87
C GLN A 522 -67.69 -12.32 -51.55
N ASN A 523 -66.54 -12.60 -50.93
CA ASN A 523 -65.65 -13.75 -51.09
C ASN A 523 -64.69 -13.78 -52.30
N ARG A 524 -63.41 -13.49 -52.01
CA ARG A 524 -62.34 -14.45 -52.28
C ARG A 524 -61.22 -14.35 -51.24
N LEU A 525 -60.91 -15.53 -50.73
CA LEU A 525 -59.99 -15.88 -49.65
C LEU A 525 -58.53 -15.56 -49.99
N ASP A 526 -57.76 -15.40 -48.91
CA ASP A 526 -56.42 -15.92 -48.68
C ASP A 526 -55.42 -15.93 -49.84
N SER A 527 -54.39 -15.10 -49.72
CA SER A 527 -53.03 -15.59 -49.47
C SER A 527 -52.02 -14.44 -49.56
N GLN A 528 -50.92 -14.61 -48.83
CA GLN A 528 -49.65 -13.87 -48.92
C GLN A 528 -49.56 -12.53 -48.18
N SER A 529 -49.06 -12.62 -46.94
CA SER A 529 -47.76 -12.06 -46.51
C SER A 529 -47.76 -11.61 -45.04
N VAL A 530 -47.91 -12.57 -44.15
CA VAL A 530 -47.36 -12.47 -42.79
C VAL A 530 -45.93 -13.00 -42.85
N SER A 531 -44.94 -12.12 -42.86
CA SER A 531 -43.62 -12.37 -42.27
C SER A 531 -42.73 -11.14 -42.45
N ARG A 532 -42.12 -10.74 -41.33
CA ARG A 532 -40.93 -9.89 -41.12
C ARG A 532 -41.25 -8.74 -40.18
N TYR A 533 -41.09 -8.99 -38.89
CA TYR A 533 -40.38 -8.11 -37.94
C TYR A 533 -40.35 -8.80 -36.56
N SER A 534 -39.39 -9.70 -36.36
CA SER A 534 -38.86 -10.05 -35.03
C SER A 534 -37.52 -10.78 -35.17
N ALA A 535 -36.43 -10.03 -35.14
CA ALA A 535 -35.12 -10.42 -34.62
C ALA A 535 -34.36 -9.12 -34.33
#